data_AF-A0A482USH0-F1
#
_entry.id   AF-A0A482USH0-F1
#
_cell.length_a   1.000
_cell.length_b   1.000
_cell.length_c   1.000
_cell.angle_alpha   90.00
_cell.angle_beta   90.00
_cell.angle_gamma   90.00
#
_symmetry.space_group_name_H-M   'P 1'
#
loop_
_entity.id
_entity.type
_entity.pdbx_description
1 polymer ?
#
loop_
_entity_poly.entity_id
_entity_poly.type
_entity_poly.pdbx_seq_one_letter_code
_entity_poly.pdbx_strand_id
1 'polypeptide(L)'
;MRSITRPGLSMASIHRPFSSAADAAIRVTHKNKLLTVELNRPKALNALSLEMCTTMKTLLRDKINAPNSDVGAYIMKGVGGKAFCAGGDVKAIWQELQNAHTTNSPPPSLTVSDIGIGKPGYLHTDFFRQEYIMNYLIGTSLKPQVSFWDGIIMGGGVGISVLGEFRVATEKSLFAMPETAIGLFPDVGSSAWLPHLPAGCGEFIGRLPMLPFPRYTTLRPHLYCALQQPTPYTLYTTPLICTPSSYTIYHTHCTLYTIHVISYSILHTLVSG
;
A
#
# COMPACT_ATOMS: atom_id res chain seq x y z
N MET A 1 22.38 -49.72 -0.74
CA MET A 1 21.99 -48.34 -0.41
C MET A 1 23.25 -47.47 -0.39
N ARG A 2 23.48 -46.65 -1.42
CA ARG A 2 24.59 -45.67 -1.42
C ARG A 2 24.05 -44.36 -0.84
N SER A 3 24.56 -43.97 0.32
CA SER A 3 24.28 -42.69 0.98
C SER A 3 24.91 -41.56 0.15
N ILE A 4 24.07 -40.66 -0.38
CA ILE A 4 24.50 -39.41 -1.00
C ILE A 4 24.48 -38.33 0.09
N THR A 5 25.63 -38.05 0.68
CA THR A 5 25.84 -36.88 1.54
C THR A 5 25.99 -35.64 0.66
N ARG A 6 25.10 -34.64 0.83
CA ARG A 6 25.22 -33.33 0.18
C ARG A 6 26.27 -32.50 0.93
N PRO A 7 27.27 -31.90 0.25
CA PRO A 7 28.19 -30.97 0.89
C PRO A 7 27.46 -29.68 1.25
N GLY A 8 27.64 -29.21 2.49
CA GLY A 8 27.16 -27.91 2.94
C GLY A 8 27.88 -26.79 2.20
N LEU A 9 27.15 -26.03 1.40
CA LEU A 9 27.57 -24.72 0.91
C LEU A 9 26.83 -23.65 1.69
N SER A 10 27.64 -22.90 2.45
CA SER A 10 27.32 -21.68 3.18
C SER A 10 26.43 -20.74 2.37
N MET A 11 25.23 -20.44 2.90
CA MET A 11 24.47 -19.25 2.50
C MET A 11 25.15 -18.02 3.10
N ALA A 12 26.17 -17.52 2.42
CA ALA A 12 26.54 -16.11 2.58
C ALA A 12 25.36 -15.29 2.04
N SER A 13 24.50 -14.83 2.96
CA SER A 13 23.42 -13.88 2.66
C SER A 13 24.05 -12.66 2.02
N ILE A 14 23.80 -12.46 0.73
CA ILE A 14 24.06 -11.19 0.06
C ILE A 14 22.99 -10.21 0.58
N HIS A 15 23.18 -9.73 1.80
CA HIS A 15 22.47 -8.57 2.32
C HIS A 15 23.00 -7.36 1.55
N ARG A 16 22.42 -7.05 0.40
CA ARG A 16 22.48 -5.67 -0.09
C ARG A 16 21.73 -4.82 0.95
N PRO A 17 22.38 -3.82 1.57
CA PRO A 17 21.64 -2.88 2.40
C PRO A 17 20.55 -2.25 1.55
N PHE A 18 19.32 -2.18 2.07
CA PHE A 18 18.27 -1.38 1.44
C PHE A 18 18.80 0.04 1.31
N SER A 19 18.83 0.56 0.08
CA SER A 19 19.51 1.82 -0.24
C SER A 19 18.94 2.95 0.61
N SER A 20 19.79 3.54 1.44
CA SER A 20 19.53 4.77 2.18
C SER A 20 19.82 6.03 1.36
N ALA A 21 20.05 5.88 0.05
CA ALA A 21 20.35 7.00 -0.83
C ALA A 21 19.19 8.00 -0.85
N ALA A 22 19.52 9.29 -0.75
CA ALA A 22 18.53 10.36 -0.74
C ALA A 22 17.62 10.33 -1.99
N ASP A 23 18.13 9.89 -3.14
CA ASP A 23 17.36 9.88 -4.39
C ASP A 23 16.64 8.56 -4.69
N ALA A 24 16.71 7.57 -3.78
CA ALA A 24 16.00 6.31 -3.96
C ALA A 24 14.48 6.53 -4.01
N ALA A 25 13.79 5.83 -4.91
CA ALA A 25 12.33 5.92 -5.04
C ALA A 25 11.58 5.39 -3.80
N ILE A 26 12.21 4.48 -3.05
CA ILE A 26 11.81 4.09 -1.70
C ILE A 26 12.96 4.39 -0.75
N ARG A 27 12.71 5.23 0.25
CA ARG A 27 13.66 5.49 1.33
C ARG A 27 13.30 4.66 2.53
N VAL A 28 14.31 4.09 3.19
CA VAL A 28 14.12 3.26 4.37
C VAL A 28 14.99 3.79 5.49
N THR A 29 14.39 4.04 6.65
CA THR A 29 15.10 4.39 7.89
C THR A 29 14.76 3.36 8.95
N HIS A 30 15.76 2.75 9.58
CA HIS A 30 15.56 1.79 10.66
C HIS A 30 16.09 2.37 11.98
N LYS A 31 15.22 2.53 12.98
CA LYS A 31 15.59 2.97 14.33
C LYS A 31 14.98 2.00 15.35
N ASN A 32 15.82 1.41 16.19
CA ASN A 32 15.42 0.37 17.14
C ASN A 32 14.67 -0.76 16.43
N LYS A 33 13.42 -1.01 16.80
CA LYS A 33 12.54 -2.00 16.16
C LYS A 33 11.56 -1.40 15.15
N LEU A 34 11.69 -0.11 14.82
CA LEU A 34 10.77 0.61 13.95
C LEU A 34 11.41 0.89 12.60
N LEU A 35 10.80 0.37 11.54
CA LEU A 35 11.19 0.64 10.17
C LEU A 35 10.28 1.72 9.57
N THR A 36 10.84 2.82 9.07
CA THR A 36 10.08 3.83 8.32
C THR A 36 10.39 3.70 6.84
N VAL A 37 9.34 3.55 6.04
CA VAL A 37 9.39 3.44 4.59
C VAL A 37 8.70 4.66 3.99
N GLU A 38 9.43 5.40 3.16
CA GLU A 38 8.92 6.60 2.50
C GLU A 38 8.89 6.40 0.97
N LEU A 39 7.72 6.62 0.38
CA LEU A 39 7.52 6.67 -1.06
C LEU A 39 8.02 8.03 -1.56
N ASN A 40 9.09 8.03 -2.35
CA ASN A 40 9.84 9.22 -2.70
C ASN A 40 9.80 9.49 -4.22
N ARG A 41 8.60 9.72 -4.75
CA ARG A 41 8.37 10.26 -6.11
C ARG A 41 7.37 11.43 -6.07
N PRO A 42 7.64 12.52 -5.31
CA PRO A 42 6.65 13.58 -5.07
C PRO A 42 6.16 14.27 -6.36
N LYS A 43 7.04 14.40 -7.37
CA LYS A 43 6.69 14.96 -8.70
C LYS A 43 5.62 14.14 -9.43
N ALA A 44 5.58 12.83 -9.18
CA ALA A 44 4.58 11.90 -9.73
C ALA A 44 3.52 11.52 -8.68
N LEU A 45 3.31 12.34 -7.65
CA LEU A 45 2.37 12.07 -6.55
C LEU A 45 2.59 10.70 -5.87
N ASN A 46 3.85 10.28 -5.80
CA ASN A 46 4.28 9.00 -5.24
C ASN A 46 3.66 7.77 -5.92
N ALA A 47 3.30 7.87 -7.21
CA ALA A 47 2.80 6.74 -7.99
C ALA A 47 3.80 5.57 -8.00
N LEU A 48 3.31 4.34 -7.77
CA LEU A 48 4.11 3.13 -7.69
C LEU A 48 4.64 2.73 -9.07
N SER A 49 5.96 2.61 -9.20
CA SER A 49 6.61 2.01 -10.37
C SER A 49 6.94 0.53 -10.13
N LEU A 50 7.30 -0.19 -11.20
CA LEU A 50 7.78 -1.58 -11.08
C LEU A 50 8.99 -1.69 -10.14
N GLU A 51 9.90 -0.72 -10.18
CA GLU A 51 11.06 -0.66 -9.29
C GLU A 51 10.63 -0.55 -7.82
N MET A 52 9.67 0.34 -7.52
CA MET A 52 9.14 0.52 -6.17
C MET A 52 8.44 -0.76 -5.68
N CYS A 53 7.55 -1.36 -6.48
CA CYS A 53 6.87 -2.60 -6.11
C CYS A 53 7.88 -3.74 -5.85
N THR A 54 8.89 -3.87 -6.70
CA THR A 54 9.96 -4.88 -6.55
C THR A 54 10.78 -4.65 -5.28
N THR A 55 11.14 -3.39 -5.02
CA THR A 55 11.93 -2.99 -3.85
C THR A 55 11.14 -3.22 -2.57
N MET A 56 9.87 -2.81 -2.52
CA MET A 56 8.99 -3.02 -1.37
C MET A 56 8.73 -4.50 -1.12
N LYS A 57 8.45 -5.29 -2.15
CA LYS A 57 8.32 -6.75 -2.04
C LYS A 57 9.57 -7.38 -1.41
N THR A 58 10.75 -6.96 -1.86
CA THR A 58 12.04 -7.46 -1.35
C THR A 58 12.23 -7.05 0.10
N LEU A 59 11.89 -5.80 0.46
CA LEU A 59 11.91 -5.30 1.83
C LEU A 59 10.98 -6.07 2.76
N LEU A 60 9.76 -6.35 2.31
CA LEU A 60 8.79 -7.15 3.04
C LEU A 60 9.31 -8.56 3.29
N ARG A 61 9.79 -9.24 2.24
CA ARG A 61 10.26 -10.62 2.34
C ARG A 61 11.54 -10.76 3.16
N ASP A 62 12.56 -9.96 2.85
CA ASP A 62 13.94 -10.20 3.31
C ASP A 62 14.28 -9.44 4.60
N LYS A 63 13.51 -8.40 4.95
CA LYS A 63 13.74 -7.60 6.16
C LYS A 63 12.57 -7.64 7.12
N ILE A 64 11.34 -7.30 6.70
CA ILE A 64 10.21 -7.16 7.63
C ILE A 64 9.71 -8.53 8.09
N ASN A 65 9.46 -9.46 7.16
CA ASN A 65 8.89 -10.78 7.43
C ASN A 65 9.95 -11.88 7.59
N ALA A 66 11.24 -11.54 7.65
CA ALA A 66 12.30 -12.52 7.86
C ALA A 66 12.18 -13.19 9.25
N PRO A 67 12.48 -14.50 9.39
CA PRO A 67 12.31 -15.23 10.65
C PRO A 67 13.01 -14.60 11.86
N ASN A 68 14.19 -14.01 11.65
CA ASN A 68 15.00 -13.35 12.68
C ASN A 68 15.00 -11.82 12.51
N SER A 69 13.89 -11.26 12.02
CA SER A 69 13.76 -9.82 11.82
C SER A 69 13.79 -9.07 13.15
N ASP A 70 14.66 -8.06 13.22
CA ASP A 70 14.74 -7.02 14.25
C ASP A 70 13.59 -5.98 14.13
N VAL A 71 12.81 -6.02 13.05
CA VAL A 71 11.64 -5.14 12.86
C VAL A 71 10.49 -5.63 13.74
N GLY A 72 10.03 -4.76 14.64
CA GLY A 72 8.84 -4.94 15.46
C GLY A 72 7.59 -4.36 14.81
N ALA A 73 7.70 -3.22 14.13
CA ALA A 73 6.63 -2.59 13.37
C ALA A 73 7.22 -1.75 12.24
N TYR A 74 6.39 -1.37 11.25
CA TYR A 74 6.83 -0.49 10.18
C TYR A 74 5.80 0.56 9.80
N ILE A 75 6.30 1.72 9.39
CA ILE A 75 5.55 2.91 9.02
C ILE A 75 5.65 3.12 7.51
N MET A 76 4.53 3.42 6.87
CA MET A 76 4.46 3.85 5.47
C MET A 76 4.10 5.34 5.40
N LYS A 77 4.89 6.12 4.64
CA LYS A 77 4.67 7.56 4.40
C LYS A 77 4.93 7.92 2.94
N GLY A 78 4.30 9.00 2.46
CA GLY A 78 4.64 9.62 1.18
C GLY A 78 5.45 10.90 1.39
N VAL A 79 6.47 11.12 0.56
CA VAL A 79 7.24 12.36 0.57
C VAL A 79 6.46 13.47 -0.16
N GLY A 80 6.55 14.71 0.33
CA GLY A 80 6.09 15.91 -0.38
C GLY A 80 4.70 16.43 -0.01
N GLY A 81 3.99 15.81 0.94
CA GLY A 81 2.80 16.36 1.60
C GLY A 81 1.53 16.56 0.75
N LYS A 82 1.61 16.36 -0.57
CA LYS A 82 0.46 16.42 -1.49
C LYS A 82 -0.23 15.06 -1.65
N ALA A 83 0.54 13.98 -1.61
CA ALA A 83 0.05 12.63 -1.78
C ALA A 83 0.83 11.66 -0.89
N PHE A 84 0.11 10.73 -0.28
CA PHE A 84 0.72 9.51 0.23
C PHE A 84 1.17 8.66 -0.97
N CYS A 85 0.21 8.29 -1.82
CA CYS A 85 0.41 7.58 -3.08
C CYS A 85 -0.85 7.67 -3.95
N ALA A 86 -0.72 8.18 -5.18
CA ALA A 86 -1.84 8.39 -6.10
C ALA A 86 -2.13 7.20 -7.04
N GLY A 87 -1.59 6.01 -6.77
CA GLY A 87 -1.86 4.79 -7.55
C GLY A 87 -0.61 4.18 -8.17
N GLY A 88 -0.81 3.24 -9.10
CA GLY A 88 0.26 2.72 -9.95
C GLY A 88 0.63 3.68 -11.07
N ASP A 89 1.84 3.56 -11.61
CA ASP A 89 2.31 4.32 -12.78
C ASP A 89 1.71 3.75 -14.08
N VAL A 90 0.38 3.79 -14.16
CA VAL A 90 -0.42 3.25 -15.28
C VAL A 90 -0.13 3.98 -16.60
N LYS A 91 0.42 5.20 -16.54
CA LYS A 91 0.87 5.95 -17.71
C LYS A 91 2.00 5.23 -18.43
N ALA A 92 2.98 4.70 -17.68
CA ALA A 92 4.09 3.94 -18.26
C ALA A 92 3.60 2.64 -18.89
N ILE A 93 2.65 1.96 -18.24
CA ILE A 93 2.00 0.76 -18.78
C ILE A 93 1.26 1.09 -20.08
N TRP A 94 0.45 2.14 -20.09
CA TRP A 94 -0.27 2.58 -21.28
C TRP A 94 0.67 2.88 -22.45
N GLN A 95 1.80 3.53 -22.19
CA GLN A 95 2.82 3.80 -23.22
C GLN A 95 3.43 2.52 -23.79
N GLU A 96 3.74 1.52 -22.95
CA GLU A 96 4.21 0.21 -23.42
C GLU A 96 3.18 -0.45 -24.36
N LEU A 97 1.90 -0.46 -23.96
CA LEU A 97 0.82 -1.06 -24.74
C LEU A 97 0.59 -0.32 -26.06
N GLN A 98 0.64 1.02 -26.07
CA GLN A 98 0.52 1.82 -27.30
C GLN A 98 1.65 1.52 -28.28
N ASN A 99 2.87 1.33 -27.80
CA ASN A 99 4.02 1.01 -28.64
C ASN A 99 3.89 -0.38 -29.30
N ALA A 100 3.20 -1.33 -28.66
CA ALA A 100 2.93 -2.65 -29.24
C ALA A 100 1.95 -2.59 -30.44
N HIS A 101 1.06 -1.61 -30.46
CA HIS A 101 0.16 -1.37 -31.58
C HIS A 101 0.87 -0.71 -32.77
N THR A 102 1.99 -0.03 -32.55
CA THR A 102 2.81 0.57 -33.61
C THR A 102 3.87 -0.43 -34.06
N THR A 103 3.65 -1.09 -35.20
CA THR A 103 4.34 -2.29 -35.72
C THR A 103 5.86 -2.22 -35.98
N ASN A 104 6.59 -1.20 -35.50
CA ASN A 104 7.96 -0.91 -35.95
C ASN A 104 9.05 -0.98 -34.87
N SER A 105 8.79 -1.57 -33.70
CA SER A 105 9.83 -1.74 -32.68
C SER A 105 10.63 -3.04 -32.90
N PRO A 106 11.98 -3.03 -32.83
CA PRO A 106 12.79 -4.24 -32.96
C PRO A 106 12.64 -5.20 -31.75
N PRO A 107 12.80 -6.52 -31.93
CA PRO A 107 12.68 -7.52 -30.87
C PRO A 107 13.62 -7.31 -29.67
N PRO A 108 13.19 -7.62 -28.42
CA PRO A 108 11.88 -8.14 -28.05
C PRO A 108 10.85 -7.00 -27.96
N SER A 109 10.07 -6.83 -29.00
CA SER A 109 9.00 -5.85 -29.09
C SER A 109 7.72 -6.56 -28.68
N LEU A 110 7.04 -5.96 -27.70
CA LEU A 110 5.72 -6.40 -27.28
C LEU A 110 4.79 -6.45 -28.51
N THR A 111 4.17 -7.60 -28.76
CA THR A 111 3.17 -7.74 -29.83
C THR A 111 1.76 -7.71 -29.24
N VAL A 112 0.75 -7.39 -30.06
CA VAL A 112 -0.65 -7.42 -29.61
C VAL A 112 -1.05 -8.81 -29.08
N SER A 113 -0.50 -9.89 -29.64
CA SER A 113 -0.72 -11.26 -29.15
C SER A 113 -0.12 -11.55 -27.78
N ASP A 114 0.83 -10.74 -27.31
CA ASP A 114 1.43 -10.89 -25.98
C ASP A 114 0.65 -10.15 -24.87
N ILE A 115 -0.35 -9.34 -25.22
CA ILE A 115 -1.14 -8.54 -24.28
C ILE A 115 -2.23 -9.42 -23.64
N GLY A 116 -2.38 -9.33 -22.32
CA GLY A 116 -3.47 -10.00 -21.58
C GLY A 116 -3.25 -11.49 -21.30
N ILE A 117 -2.20 -12.11 -21.83
CA ILE A 117 -1.85 -13.52 -21.58
C ILE A 117 -0.97 -13.73 -20.33
N GLY A 118 -0.56 -12.65 -19.67
CA GLY A 118 0.28 -12.72 -18.47
C GLY A 118 1.71 -13.22 -18.73
N LYS A 119 2.24 -12.99 -19.94
CA LYS A 119 3.61 -13.36 -20.30
C LYS A 119 4.62 -12.47 -19.54
N PRO A 120 5.58 -13.06 -18.80
CA PRO A 120 6.57 -12.29 -18.03
C PRO A 120 7.58 -11.59 -18.94
N GLY A 121 8.24 -10.57 -18.41
CA GLY A 121 9.24 -9.78 -19.13
C GLY A 121 8.69 -8.52 -19.81
N TYR A 122 7.40 -8.24 -19.65
CA TYR A 122 6.76 -6.99 -20.06
C TYR A 122 6.35 -6.19 -18.84
N LEU A 123 6.43 -4.85 -18.93
CA LEU A 123 6.17 -3.93 -17.82
C LEU A 123 4.76 -4.13 -17.26
N HIS A 124 3.73 -4.22 -18.10
CA HIS A 124 2.35 -4.42 -17.63
C HIS A 124 2.18 -5.70 -16.80
N THR A 125 2.70 -6.84 -17.29
CA THR A 125 2.62 -8.12 -16.57
C THR A 125 3.43 -8.08 -15.28
N ASP A 126 4.69 -7.65 -15.38
CA ASP A 126 5.61 -7.69 -14.25
C ASP A 126 5.18 -6.69 -13.17
N PHE A 127 4.66 -5.52 -13.53
CA PHE A 127 4.15 -4.54 -12.58
C PHE A 127 3.05 -5.12 -11.70
N PHE A 128 1.94 -5.60 -12.29
CA PHE A 128 0.83 -6.16 -11.53
C PHE A 128 1.25 -7.42 -10.75
N ARG A 129 2.15 -8.24 -11.32
CA ARG A 129 2.70 -9.39 -10.61
C ARG A 129 3.44 -8.97 -9.35
N GLN A 130 4.34 -7.98 -9.43
CA GLN A 130 5.09 -7.52 -8.26
C GLN A 130 4.18 -6.81 -7.25
N GLU A 131 3.23 -5.99 -7.72
CA GLU A 131 2.28 -5.28 -6.87
C GLU A 131 1.39 -6.26 -6.09
N TYR A 132 0.84 -7.29 -6.74
CA TYR A 132 -0.04 -8.24 -6.05
C TYR A 132 0.73 -9.12 -5.04
N ILE A 133 1.96 -9.52 -5.36
CA ILE A 133 2.81 -10.23 -4.39
C ILE A 133 3.14 -9.31 -3.20
N MET A 134 3.48 -8.04 -3.47
CA MET A 134 3.71 -7.05 -2.41
C MET A 134 2.48 -6.88 -1.51
N ASN A 135 1.29 -6.69 -2.09
CA ASN A 135 0.04 -6.53 -1.36
C ASN A 135 -0.28 -7.77 -0.52
N TYR A 136 -0.10 -8.98 -1.07
CA TYR A 136 -0.23 -10.21 -0.32
C TYR A 136 0.71 -10.27 0.89
N LEU A 137 2.00 -9.95 0.70
CA LEU A 137 2.99 -9.92 1.78
C LEU A 137 2.67 -8.90 2.88
N ILE A 138 2.00 -7.80 2.54
CA ILE A 138 1.50 -6.82 3.51
C ILE A 138 0.32 -7.42 4.27
N GLY A 139 -0.69 -7.92 3.56
CA GLY A 139 -1.92 -8.47 4.16
C GLY A 139 -1.71 -9.72 5.01
N THR A 140 -0.64 -10.48 4.78
CA THR A 140 -0.26 -11.64 5.60
C THR A 140 0.92 -11.37 6.53
N SER A 141 1.37 -10.12 6.67
CA SER A 141 2.47 -9.79 7.57
C SER A 141 2.03 -9.90 9.03
N LEU A 142 2.87 -10.52 9.86
CA LEU A 142 2.68 -10.52 11.31
C LEU A 142 3.27 -9.27 11.98
N LYS A 143 3.94 -8.41 11.22
CA LYS A 143 4.51 -7.16 11.72
C LYS A 143 3.49 -6.04 11.52
N PRO A 144 3.07 -5.32 12.56
CA PRO A 144 2.12 -4.22 12.42
C PRO A 144 2.62 -3.16 11.44
N GLN A 145 1.77 -2.82 10.48
CA GLN A 145 1.97 -1.71 9.55
C GLN A 145 1.15 -0.50 10.02
N VAL A 146 1.76 0.69 10.04
CA VAL A 146 1.07 1.97 10.21
C VAL A 146 1.22 2.83 8.96
N SER A 147 0.13 3.11 8.27
CA SER A 147 0.11 3.94 7.06
C SER A 147 -0.40 5.35 7.36
N PHE A 148 0.41 6.37 7.05
CA PHE A 148 0.00 7.77 7.17
C PHE A 148 -0.61 8.26 5.85
N TRP A 149 -1.92 8.36 5.84
CA TRP A 149 -2.72 8.84 4.72
C TRP A 149 -2.70 10.38 4.65
N ASP A 150 -1.53 11.00 4.54
CA ASP A 150 -1.39 12.45 4.37
C ASP A 150 -1.46 12.84 2.88
N GLY A 151 -2.60 13.39 2.45
CA GLY A 151 -2.85 13.76 1.05
C GLY A 151 -3.65 12.73 0.25
N ILE A 152 -3.40 12.64 -1.06
CA ILE A 152 -4.06 11.70 -1.98
C ILE A 152 -3.66 10.24 -1.71
N ILE A 153 -4.66 9.34 -1.66
CA ILE A 153 -4.53 7.87 -1.55
C ILE A 153 -5.46 7.22 -2.57
N MET A 154 -4.92 6.66 -3.64
CA MET A 154 -5.72 6.05 -4.71
C MET A 154 -5.08 4.77 -5.27
N GLY A 155 -5.89 3.84 -5.78
CA GLY A 155 -5.45 2.61 -6.47
C GLY A 155 -4.33 1.85 -5.77
N GLY A 156 -3.18 1.68 -6.42
CA GLY A 156 -1.98 1.09 -5.80
C GLY A 156 -1.57 1.70 -4.46
N GLY A 157 -1.85 2.98 -4.22
CA GLY A 157 -1.67 3.64 -2.92
C GLY A 157 -2.65 3.14 -1.84
N VAL A 158 -3.87 2.78 -2.22
CA VAL A 158 -4.78 2.04 -1.35
C VAL A 158 -4.23 0.64 -1.12
N GLY A 159 -3.79 -0.07 -2.17
CA GLY A 159 -3.23 -1.42 -2.09
C GLY A 159 -2.08 -1.58 -1.09
N ILE A 160 -1.08 -0.69 -1.16
CA ILE A 160 0.11 -0.74 -0.31
C ILE A 160 -0.16 -0.35 1.16
N SER A 161 -1.36 0.14 1.49
CA SER A 161 -1.63 0.73 2.81
C SER A 161 -2.89 0.22 3.51
N VAL A 162 -3.94 -0.16 2.78
CA VAL A 162 -5.24 -0.57 3.35
C VAL A 162 -5.14 -1.91 4.05
N LEU A 163 -4.27 -2.80 3.55
CA LEU A 163 -4.03 -4.14 4.06
C LEU A 163 -3.18 -4.17 5.35
N GLY A 164 -2.58 -3.04 5.72
CA GLY A 164 -1.89 -2.88 7.00
C GLY A 164 -2.85 -2.88 8.18
N GLU A 165 -2.30 -2.89 9.39
CA GLU A 165 -3.13 -2.91 10.60
C GLU A 165 -3.70 -1.52 10.91
N PHE A 166 -2.88 -0.47 10.77
CA PHE A 166 -3.25 0.89 11.15
C PHE A 166 -3.21 1.85 9.98
N ARG A 167 -4.22 2.72 9.92
CA ARG A 167 -4.31 3.84 8.98
C ARG A 167 -4.51 5.13 9.78
N VAL A 168 -3.68 6.12 9.54
CA VAL A 168 -3.76 7.45 10.15
C VAL A 168 -4.18 8.44 9.09
N ALA A 169 -5.43 8.88 9.16
CA ALA A 169 -5.96 9.90 8.26
C ALA A 169 -5.66 11.30 8.81
N THR A 170 -5.55 12.26 7.90
CA THR A 170 -5.32 13.68 8.14
C THR A 170 -6.44 14.49 7.49
N GLU A 171 -6.47 15.80 7.73
CA GLU A 171 -7.38 16.74 7.08
C GLU A 171 -7.20 16.78 5.55
N LYS A 172 -6.03 16.38 5.05
CA LYS A 172 -5.67 16.34 3.63
C LYS A 172 -5.99 15.01 2.95
N SER A 173 -6.38 13.99 3.72
CA SER A 173 -6.65 12.66 3.16
C SER A 173 -7.75 12.71 2.09
N LEU A 174 -7.41 12.25 0.88
CA LEU A 174 -8.35 12.07 -0.22
C LEU A 174 -8.24 10.63 -0.73
N PHE A 175 -9.22 9.80 -0.34
CA PHE A 175 -9.29 8.38 -0.69
C PHE A 175 -10.21 8.16 -1.91
N ALA A 176 -9.76 7.39 -2.90
CA ALA A 176 -10.61 6.91 -3.99
C ALA A 176 -10.08 5.62 -4.64
N MET A 177 -10.98 4.87 -5.31
CA MET A 177 -10.65 3.76 -6.20
C MET A 177 -11.13 4.12 -7.63
N PRO A 178 -10.38 4.96 -8.37
CA PRO A 178 -10.83 5.55 -9.63
C PRO A 178 -10.63 4.63 -10.86
N GLU A 179 -10.32 3.35 -10.68
CA GLU A 179 -9.90 2.43 -11.75
C GLU A 179 -10.96 2.29 -12.86
N THR A 180 -12.24 2.32 -12.49
CA THR A 180 -13.34 2.22 -13.45
C THR A 180 -13.40 3.40 -14.42
N ALA A 181 -12.85 4.56 -14.04
CA ALA A 181 -12.76 5.74 -14.91
C ALA A 181 -11.88 5.50 -16.14
N ILE A 182 -10.89 4.61 -16.00
CA ILE A 182 -9.89 4.32 -17.03
C ILE A 182 -10.09 2.94 -17.67
N GLY A 183 -11.27 2.34 -17.48
CA GLY A 183 -11.59 1.02 -18.02
C GLY A 183 -10.92 -0.16 -17.31
N LEU A 184 -10.41 0.06 -16.09
CA LEU A 184 -9.88 -0.98 -15.22
C LEU A 184 -10.91 -1.31 -14.12
N PHE A 185 -10.76 -2.46 -13.45
CA PHE A 185 -11.54 -2.77 -12.25
C PHE A 185 -10.72 -2.39 -11.00
N PRO A 186 -11.37 -2.07 -9.86
CA PRO A 186 -10.66 -1.91 -8.59
C PRO A 186 -9.88 -3.18 -8.27
N ASP A 187 -8.56 -3.06 -8.25
CA ASP A 187 -7.63 -4.17 -8.12
C ASP A 187 -7.05 -4.22 -6.70
N VAL A 188 -5.78 -4.61 -6.54
CA VAL A 188 -5.01 -4.57 -5.28
C VAL A 188 -5.70 -5.20 -4.06
N GLY A 189 -6.48 -6.26 -4.28
CA GLY A 189 -7.21 -6.98 -3.24
C GLY A 189 -8.53 -6.32 -2.82
N SER A 190 -8.96 -5.24 -3.48
CA SER A 190 -10.20 -4.54 -3.17
C SER A 190 -11.45 -5.39 -3.35
N SER A 191 -11.46 -6.34 -4.28
CA SER A 191 -12.51 -7.36 -4.37
C SER A 191 -12.66 -8.23 -3.13
N ALA A 192 -11.62 -8.34 -2.29
CA ALA A 192 -11.68 -9.09 -1.03
C ALA A 192 -12.16 -8.23 0.15
N TRP A 193 -11.98 -6.91 0.16
CA TRP A 193 -12.35 -6.06 1.30
C TRP A 193 -13.50 -5.07 1.04
N LEU A 194 -13.70 -4.61 -0.20
CA LEU A 194 -14.84 -3.74 -0.56
C LEU A 194 -16.20 -4.38 -0.22
N PRO A 195 -16.46 -5.67 -0.53
CA PRO A 195 -17.77 -6.28 -0.24
C PRO A 195 -18.10 -6.36 1.25
N HIS A 196 -17.09 -6.29 2.12
CA HIS A 196 -17.25 -6.34 3.57
C HIS A 196 -17.47 -4.95 4.20
N LEU A 197 -17.42 -3.88 3.41
CA LEU A 197 -17.74 -2.54 3.92
C LEU A 197 -19.24 -2.43 4.18
N PRO A 198 -19.65 -1.85 5.33
CA PRO A 198 -21.05 -1.70 5.68
C PRO A 198 -21.82 -0.80 4.70
N ALA A 199 -23.15 -0.94 4.71
CA ALA A 199 -24.09 0.00 4.08
C ALA A 199 -23.87 0.28 2.58
N GLY A 200 -23.36 -0.70 1.83
CA GLY A 200 -23.15 -0.57 0.37
C GLY A 200 -21.99 0.36 0.00
N CYS A 201 -21.19 0.81 0.98
CA CYS A 201 -20.02 1.66 0.75
C CYS A 201 -19.04 1.02 -0.24
N GLY A 202 -18.85 -0.30 -0.19
CA GLY A 202 -17.98 -1.03 -1.11
C GLY A 202 -18.40 -0.88 -2.57
N GLU A 203 -19.68 -1.09 -2.86
CA GLU A 203 -20.22 -0.92 -4.20
C GLU A 203 -20.10 0.52 -4.69
N PHE A 204 -20.39 1.48 -3.81
CA PHE A 204 -20.28 2.90 -4.12
C PHE A 204 -18.84 3.31 -4.46
N ILE A 205 -17.87 2.93 -3.64
CA ILE A 205 -16.44 3.21 -3.84
C ILE A 205 -15.92 2.53 -5.11
N GLY A 206 -16.28 1.26 -5.32
CA GLY A 206 -15.77 0.48 -6.45
C GLY A 206 -16.35 0.90 -7.81
N ARG A 207 -17.55 1.48 -7.85
CA ARG A 207 -18.18 1.92 -9.10
C ARG A 207 -17.89 3.37 -9.45
N LEU A 208 -17.74 4.27 -8.48
CA LEU A 208 -17.68 5.70 -8.76
C LEU A 208 -16.24 6.21 -8.95
N PRO A 209 -15.94 6.81 -10.12
CA PRO A 209 -14.57 7.08 -10.55
C PRO A 209 -13.86 8.20 -9.77
N MET A 210 -14.57 9.07 -9.08
CA MET A 210 -14.02 10.11 -8.20
C MET A 210 -15.18 10.71 -7.43
N LEU A 211 -15.04 10.86 -6.12
CA LEU A 211 -15.92 11.77 -5.38
C LEU A 211 -15.24 13.12 -5.29
N PRO A 212 -15.78 14.18 -5.93
CA PRO A 212 -15.45 15.52 -5.49
C PRO A 212 -15.96 15.66 -4.05
N PHE A 213 -15.06 15.66 -3.08
CA PHE A 213 -15.38 15.73 -1.65
C PHE A 213 -15.36 17.15 -1.02
N PRO A 214 -16.01 18.20 -1.59
CA PRO A 214 -16.31 19.39 -0.80
C PRO A 214 -17.72 19.39 -0.17
N ARG A 215 -18.66 18.49 -0.55
CA ARG A 215 -20.07 18.56 -0.08
C ARG A 215 -20.57 17.44 0.84
N TYR A 216 -19.80 16.36 1.01
CA TYR A 216 -20.14 15.25 1.93
C TYR A 216 -19.12 15.16 3.07
N THR A 217 -19.04 16.22 3.87
CA THR A 217 -18.25 16.25 5.12
C THR A 217 -18.69 15.16 6.11
N THR A 218 -19.94 14.71 6.04
CA THR A 218 -20.50 13.66 6.89
C THR A 218 -20.04 12.24 6.55
N LEU A 219 -19.61 11.96 5.31
CA LEU A 219 -19.16 10.61 4.92
C LEU A 219 -17.68 10.35 5.21
N ARG A 220 -16.84 11.37 5.43
CA ARG A 220 -15.41 11.16 5.77
C ARG A 220 -15.23 10.27 7.01
N PRO A 221 -15.87 10.53 8.16
CA PRO A 221 -15.73 9.66 9.34
C PRO A 221 -16.29 8.26 9.11
N HIS A 222 -17.43 8.17 8.40
CA HIS A 222 -18.12 6.90 8.14
C HIS A 222 -17.36 6.02 7.16
N LEU A 223 -16.65 6.59 6.18
CA LEU A 223 -15.79 5.87 5.26
C LEU A 223 -14.57 5.28 5.97
N TYR A 224 -13.91 6.06 6.85
CA TYR A 224 -12.79 5.54 7.64
C TYR A 224 -13.24 4.49 8.65
N CYS A 225 -14.43 4.65 9.25
CA CYS A 225 -15.05 3.64 10.09
C CYS A 225 -15.44 2.38 9.30
N ALA A 226 -15.95 2.54 8.07
CA ALA A 226 -16.33 1.44 7.19
C ALA A 226 -15.11 0.63 6.70
N LEU A 227 -14.00 1.31 6.39
CA LEU A 227 -12.72 0.69 6.00
C LEU A 227 -12.05 -0.09 7.14
N GLN A 228 -12.61 -0.08 8.35
CA GLN A 228 -12.28 -1.06 9.37
C GLN A 228 -12.98 -2.37 8.99
N GLN A 229 -12.21 -3.37 8.58
CA GLN A 229 -12.77 -4.70 8.28
C GLN A 229 -13.62 -5.19 9.46
N PRO A 230 -14.81 -5.78 9.20
CA PRO A 230 -15.63 -6.31 10.27
C PRO A 230 -14.96 -7.56 10.84
N THR A 231 -14.47 -7.44 12.07
CA THR A 231 -14.54 -8.58 13.00
C THR A 231 -16.02 -8.79 13.36
N PRO A 232 -16.45 -9.98 13.82
CA PRO A 232 -17.87 -10.38 13.86
C PRO A 232 -18.77 -9.63 14.87
N TYR A 233 -18.38 -8.45 15.36
CA TYR A 233 -19.16 -7.67 16.32
C TYR A 233 -19.23 -6.20 15.89
N THR A 234 -20.39 -5.80 15.35
CA THR A 234 -20.80 -4.43 15.03
C THR A 234 -20.90 -3.58 16.30
N LEU A 235 -20.43 -2.31 16.27
CA LEU A 235 -20.78 -1.31 17.29
C LEU A 235 -20.93 0.11 16.71
N TYR A 236 -21.88 0.82 17.33
CA TYR A 236 -22.46 2.12 16.97
C TYR A 236 -21.49 3.29 17.10
N THR A 237 -21.58 4.25 16.18
CA THR A 237 -20.82 5.52 16.19
C THR A 237 -21.49 6.56 17.10
N THR A 238 -20.73 7.17 18.01
CA THR A 238 -21.07 8.48 18.59
C THR A 238 -20.37 9.59 17.78
N PRO A 239 -21.03 10.73 17.54
CA PRO A 239 -20.52 11.77 16.66
C PRO A 239 -19.43 12.58 17.38
N LEU A 240 -18.16 12.34 17.06
CA LEU A 240 -17.06 13.20 17.50
C LEU A 240 -16.81 14.30 16.47
N ILE A 241 -17.11 15.52 16.88
CA ILE A 241 -16.82 16.76 16.17
C ILE A 241 -15.28 16.92 16.11
N CYS A 242 -14.68 16.77 14.92
CA CYS A 242 -13.25 17.01 14.71
C CYS A 242 -12.92 18.51 14.82
N THR A 243 -12.00 18.86 15.73
CA THR A 243 -11.31 20.16 15.75
C THR A 243 -10.06 20.15 14.85
N PRO A 244 -9.54 21.31 14.39
CA PRO A 244 -8.59 21.42 13.27
C PRO A 244 -7.15 20.93 13.53
N SER A 245 -6.87 20.31 14.68
CA SER A 245 -5.51 20.04 15.17
C SER A 245 -5.33 18.60 15.68
N SER A 246 -6.13 17.66 15.18
CA SER A 246 -6.21 16.29 15.72
C SER A 246 -6.02 15.24 14.62
N TYR A 247 -5.05 14.34 14.79
CA TYR A 247 -4.90 13.13 13.98
C TYR A 247 -5.90 12.08 14.44
N THR A 248 -6.52 11.34 13.52
CA THR A 248 -7.40 10.21 13.85
C THR A 248 -6.73 8.89 13.48
N ILE A 249 -6.55 8.01 14.46
CA ILE A 249 -5.91 6.69 14.31
C ILE A 249 -7.01 5.62 14.36
N TYR A 250 -7.02 4.72 13.38
CA TYR A 250 -8.02 3.65 13.26
C TYR A 250 -7.36 2.27 13.46
N HIS A 251 -7.88 1.46 14.41
CA HIS A 251 -7.40 0.12 14.80
C HIS A 251 -8.33 -0.98 14.24
N THR A 252 -7.80 -2.14 13.83
CA THR A 252 -8.57 -3.28 13.26
C THR A 252 -9.02 -4.33 14.28
N HIS A 253 -8.37 -4.43 15.44
CA HIS A 253 -8.74 -5.38 16.51
C HIS A 253 -8.91 -4.69 17.87
N CYS A 254 -10.12 -4.27 18.28
CA CYS A 254 -10.50 -4.33 19.70
C CYS A 254 -11.98 -4.00 19.95
N THR A 255 -12.67 -5.02 20.44
CA THR A 255 -13.84 -4.98 21.31
C THR A 255 -13.70 -3.97 22.44
N LEU A 256 -14.66 -3.05 22.55
CA LEU A 256 -14.93 -2.13 23.67
C LEU A 256 -13.75 -1.24 24.14
N TYR A 257 -14.11 0.00 24.45
CA TYR A 257 -13.28 1.09 25.01
C TYR A 257 -12.53 1.97 24.00
N THR A 258 -13.04 3.20 23.92
CA THR A 258 -12.31 4.47 23.75
C THR A 258 -11.43 4.59 22.50
N ILE A 259 -11.84 5.45 21.57
CA ILE A 259 -10.94 6.05 20.58
C ILE A 259 -9.83 6.77 21.36
N HIS A 260 -8.69 6.12 21.53
CA HIS A 260 -7.51 6.79 22.02
C HIS A 260 -7.05 7.73 20.90
N VAL A 261 -7.28 9.03 21.11
CA VAL A 261 -6.45 10.06 20.47
C VAL A 261 -5.05 9.81 21.00
N ILE A 262 -4.30 8.96 20.31
CA ILE A 262 -2.89 8.75 20.62
C ILE A 262 -2.17 10.02 20.17
N SER A 263 -2.05 10.96 21.11
CA SER A 263 -1.10 12.05 21.02
C SER A 263 0.28 11.47 20.70
N TYR A 264 1.06 12.20 19.90
CA TYR A 264 2.43 11.89 19.46
C TYR A 264 3.31 11.29 20.58
N SER A 265 3.00 11.63 21.82
CA SER A 265 3.53 11.10 23.08
C SER A 265 3.60 9.57 23.19
N ILE A 266 2.58 8.80 22.78
CA ILE A 266 2.58 7.32 22.99
C ILE A 266 3.42 6.60 21.92
N LEU A 267 3.46 7.12 20.69
CA LEU A 267 4.43 6.70 19.69
C LEU A 267 5.86 6.99 20.15
N HIS A 268 6.08 8.11 20.86
CA HIS A 268 7.36 8.40 21.50
C HIS A 268 7.69 7.38 22.60
N THR A 269 6.72 6.96 23.44
CA THR A 269 6.94 5.94 24.47
C THR A 269 7.26 4.56 23.88
N LEU A 270 6.66 4.18 22.75
CA LEU A 270 7.00 2.96 22.01
C LEU A 270 8.36 3.02 21.30
N VAL A 271 8.86 4.22 21.02
CA VAL A 271 10.16 4.49 20.38
C VAL A 271 11.29 4.68 21.41
N SER A 272 10.95 5.02 22.66
CA SER A 272 11.90 5.39 23.73
C SER A 272 12.06 4.31 24.83
N GLY A 273 11.51 3.11 24.63
CA GLY A 273 11.69 1.95 25.51
C GLY A 273 12.75 1.00 25.01
#